data_AF-A0AAE1LNN0-F1
#
_entry.id   AF-A0AAE1LNN0-F1
#
_cell.length_a   1.000
_cell.length_b   1.000
_cell.length_c   1.000
_cell.angle_alpha   90.00
_cell.angle_beta   90.00
_cell.angle_gamma   90.00
#
_symmetry.space_group_name_H-M   'P 1'
#
loop_
_entity.id
_entity.type
_entity.pdbx_description
1 polymer ?
#
loop_
_entity_poly.entity_id
_entity_poly.type
_entity_poly.pdbx_seq_one_letter_code
_entity_poly.pdbx_strand_id
1 'polypeptide(L)'
;MKQQLTKSMMPVLSQPVRAKSLLRANLERPSVVIRSRMPNIKVFSGTSHPDLAQRIVDRLGIDLGKVVTKKFSNLETCVEIGESVRGEDVYIVQSGSGEVNDNLMELLIMINACKIASASRVTAVIPCFPYARQDKKDKTAGDGKPVVEPNFKNNDWKFRLWPNICLVAFKL
;
A
#
# COMPACT_ATOMS: atom_id res chain seq x y z
N MET A 1 47.89 -47.21 -53.89
CA MET A 1 46.88 -47.40 -54.95
C MET A 1 45.93 -46.22 -54.94
N LYS A 2 45.72 -45.62 -56.12
CA LYS A 2 45.01 -44.36 -56.38
C LYS A 2 43.49 -44.58 -56.43
N GLN A 3 42.72 -43.65 -55.87
CA GLN A 3 41.41 -43.20 -56.39
C GLN A 3 41.30 -41.70 -56.01
N GLN A 4 41.54 -40.75 -56.91
CA GLN A 4 40.64 -40.18 -57.94
C GLN A 4 39.28 -39.75 -57.35
N LEU A 5 39.00 -38.47 -57.10
CA LEU A 5 38.68 -37.32 -57.99
C LEU A 5 37.30 -37.38 -58.68
N THR A 6 36.59 -36.25 -58.53
CA THR A 6 35.40 -35.75 -59.25
C THR A 6 34.06 -36.31 -58.76
N LYS A 7 33.05 -35.50 -58.43
CA LYS A 7 32.41 -34.55 -59.35
C LYS A 7 31.69 -33.41 -58.60
N SER A 8 31.84 -32.22 -59.15
CA SER A 8 31.10 -30.98 -58.89
C SER A 8 29.59 -31.11 -59.08
N MET A 9 28.79 -30.51 -58.18
CA MET A 9 27.67 -29.59 -58.52
C MET A 9 26.99 -29.09 -57.23
N MET A 10 26.86 -27.78 -57.05
CA MET A 10 25.87 -27.12 -56.19
C MET A 10 24.80 -26.50 -57.11
N PRO A 11 23.65 -25.95 -56.65
CA PRO A 11 22.90 -26.09 -55.38
C PRO A 11 21.40 -26.42 -55.63
N VAL A 12 20.56 -26.34 -54.58
CA VAL A 12 19.15 -25.83 -54.54
C VAL A 12 18.16 -26.76 -53.80
N LEU A 13 17.59 -26.19 -52.72
CA LEU A 13 16.37 -26.52 -51.93
C LEU A 13 16.21 -27.97 -51.42
N SER A 14 15.99 -28.23 -50.13
CA SER A 14 14.96 -27.63 -49.27
C SER A 14 15.35 -27.70 -47.79
N GLN A 15 15.26 -26.58 -47.08
CA GLN A 15 15.38 -26.51 -45.63
C GLN A 15 14.14 -27.17 -44.97
N PRO A 16 14.29 -28.03 -43.95
CA PRO A 16 13.18 -28.28 -43.02
C PRO A 16 13.03 -27.07 -42.11
N VAL A 17 11.94 -26.33 -42.31
CA VAL A 17 11.42 -25.27 -41.46
C VAL A 17 11.16 -25.86 -40.06
N ARG A 18 12.06 -25.64 -39.11
CA ARG A 18 11.76 -25.77 -37.68
C ARG A 18 12.38 -24.58 -36.98
N ALA A 19 11.50 -23.66 -36.62
CA ALA A 19 11.80 -22.35 -36.07
C ALA A 19 12.88 -22.40 -34.98
N LYS A 20 13.97 -21.66 -35.21
CA LYS A 20 14.73 -21.05 -34.12
C LYS A 20 13.74 -20.19 -33.35
N SER A 21 13.27 -20.66 -32.20
CA SER A 21 12.43 -19.88 -31.31
C SER A 21 13.25 -18.70 -30.79
N LEU A 22 13.18 -17.60 -31.54
CA LEU A 22 13.56 -16.24 -31.21
C LEU A 22 12.70 -15.72 -30.05
N LEU A 23 12.68 -16.42 -28.92
CA LEU A 23 11.89 -16.06 -27.74
C LEU A 23 12.62 -16.53 -26.48
N ARG A 24 13.74 -15.88 -26.15
CA ARG A 24 14.22 -15.75 -24.75
C ARG A 24 15.32 -14.68 -24.61
N ALA A 25 15.19 -13.57 -25.32
CA ALA A 25 16.11 -12.44 -25.24
C ALA A 25 15.40 -11.11 -24.93
N ASN A 26 14.29 -11.11 -24.19
CA ASN A 26 13.58 -9.87 -23.86
C ASN A 26 12.66 -9.96 -22.61
N LEU A 27 13.18 -10.50 -21.51
CA LEU A 27 12.52 -10.37 -20.20
C LEU A 27 13.43 -9.76 -19.13
N GLU A 28 14.28 -8.84 -19.54
CA GLU A 28 14.63 -7.70 -18.69
C GLU A 28 14.06 -6.50 -19.42
N ARG A 29 12.75 -6.27 -19.25
CA ARG A 29 12.24 -4.93 -19.52
C ARG A 29 12.87 -4.10 -18.43
N PRO A 30 13.80 -3.16 -18.71
CA PRO A 30 14.11 -2.15 -17.70
C PRO A 30 12.76 -1.57 -17.34
N SER A 31 12.37 -1.68 -16.07
CA SER A 31 11.23 -0.95 -15.57
C SER A 31 11.48 0.47 -16.03
N VAL A 32 10.67 0.93 -16.98
CA VAL A 32 10.66 2.33 -17.37
C VAL A 32 10.24 2.99 -16.07
N VAL A 33 11.23 3.42 -15.28
CA VAL A 33 11.00 4.21 -14.09
C VAL A 33 10.46 5.47 -14.68
N ILE A 34 9.13 5.53 -14.77
CA ILE A 34 8.41 6.75 -14.99
C ILE A 34 8.86 7.59 -13.81
N ARG A 35 9.91 8.41 -14.02
CA ARG A 35 10.24 9.56 -13.18
C ARG A 35 9.14 10.60 -13.42
N SER A 36 7.90 10.17 -13.23
CA SER A 36 6.81 11.00 -12.81
C SER A 36 7.37 11.73 -11.60
N ARG A 37 7.20 13.04 -11.57
CA ARG A 37 7.40 13.85 -10.38
C ARG A 37 6.37 13.42 -9.33
N MET A 38 6.40 12.15 -8.91
CA MET A 38 5.67 11.75 -7.73
C MET A 38 6.35 12.50 -6.59
N PRO A 39 5.60 13.27 -5.80
CA PRO A 39 6.11 13.72 -4.52
C PRO A 39 6.65 12.48 -3.80
N ASN A 40 7.73 12.64 -3.07
CA ASN A 40 8.49 11.53 -2.54
C ASN A 40 7.55 10.71 -1.60
N ILE A 41 7.09 9.53 -2.07
CA ILE A 41 5.99 8.75 -1.49
C ILE A 41 6.56 7.63 -0.63
N LYS A 42 6.03 7.47 0.58
CA LYS A 42 6.32 6.35 1.48
C LYS A 42 5.05 5.59 1.82
N VAL A 43 5.11 4.27 1.77
CA VAL A 43 3.98 3.40 2.15
C VAL A 43 4.40 2.54 3.33
N PHE A 44 3.64 2.59 4.42
CA PHE A 44 3.81 1.73 5.58
C PHE A 44 2.62 0.77 5.70
N SER A 45 2.89 -0.39 6.28
CA SER A 45 1.86 -1.37 6.64
C SER A 45 1.73 -1.46 8.15
N GLY A 46 0.51 -1.56 8.65
CA GLY A 46 0.29 -2.08 10.00
C GLY A 46 0.27 -3.62 10.04
N THR A 47 -0.08 -4.16 11.19
CA THR A 47 -0.04 -5.60 11.51
C THR A 47 -1.22 -6.40 10.96
N SER A 48 -2.32 -5.75 10.56
CA SER A 48 -3.54 -6.49 10.21
C SER A 48 -3.42 -7.29 8.90
N HIS A 49 -2.91 -6.65 7.84
CA HIS A 49 -2.78 -7.27 6.51
C HIS A 49 -1.53 -6.77 5.75
N PRO A 50 -0.33 -7.24 6.11
CA PRO A 50 0.91 -6.86 5.43
C PRO A 50 0.94 -7.31 3.96
N ASP A 51 0.32 -8.45 3.62
CA ASP A 51 0.23 -8.95 2.24
C ASP A 51 -0.47 -7.98 1.29
N LEU A 52 -1.47 -7.25 1.80
CA LEU A 52 -2.20 -6.26 1.01
C LEU A 52 -1.31 -5.06 0.70
N ALA A 53 -0.58 -4.56 1.71
CA ALA A 53 0.36 -3.46 1.53
C ALA A 53 1.48 -3.83 0.54
N GLN A 54 2.01 -5.05 0.62
CA GLN A 54 3.02 -5.53 -0.32
C GLN A 54 2.48 -5.52 -1.76
N ARG A 55 1.28 -6.05 -2.01
CA ARG A 55 0.67 -6.05 -3.35
C ARG A 55 0.42 -4.64 -3.90
N ILE A 56 0.14 -3.66 -3.04
CA ILE A 56 -0.02 -2.25 -3.45
C ILE A 56 1.32 -1.69 -3.89
N VAL A 57 2.36 -1.90 -3.08
CA VAL A 57 3.73 -1.44 -3.29
C VAL A 57 4.34 -2.07 -4.55
N ASP A 58 4.14 -3.38 -4.77
CA ASP A 58 4.60 -4.11 -5.96
C ASP A 58 4.01 -3.53 -7.25
N ARG A 59 2.74 -3.09 -7.21
CA ARG A 59 2.06 -2.46 -8.36
C ARG A 59 2.52 -1.02 -8.59
N LEU A 60 2.90 -0.31 -7.53
CA LEU A 60 3.41 1.06 -7.59
C LEU A 60 4.89 1.09 -7.97
N GLY A 61 5.61 -0.03 -7.85
CA GLY A 61 7.05 -0.11 -8.12
C GLY A 61 7.90 0.67 -7.11
N ILE A 62 7.42 0.76 -5.87
CA ILE A 62 8.14 1.34 -4.72
C ILE A 62 8.49 0.22 -3.74
N ASP A 63 9.27 0.53 -2.70
CA ASP A 63 9.54 -0.41 -1.61
C ASP A 63 8.62 -0.14 -0.41
N LEU A 64 8.31 -1.20 0.35
CA LEU A 64 7.52 -1.08 1.57
C LEU A 64 8.40 -0.45 2.66
N GLY A 65 7.84 0.54 3.34
CA GLY A 65 8.52 1.29 4.38
C GLY A 65 8.84 0.44 5.60
N LYS A 66 9.98 0.72 6.22
CA LYS A 66 10.46 -0.03 7.39
C LYS A 66 9.74 0.46 8.63
N VAL A 67 8.88 -0.37 9.20
CA VAL A 67 8.22 -0.11 10.49
C VAL A 67 8.47 -1.27 11.43
N VAL A 68 8.68 -0.96 12.71
CA VAL A 68 8.82 -1.95 13.77
C VAL A 68 7.67 -1.76 14.74
N THR A 69 6.80 -2.76 14.80
CA THR A 69 5.69 -2.81 15.76
C THR A 69 6.04 -3.79 16.87
N LYS A 70 5.93 -3.35 18.12
CA LYS A 70 6.16 -4.16 19.32
C LYS A 70 4.96 -4.03 20.24
N LYS A 71 4.59 -5.13 20.91
CA LYS A 71 3.66 -5.09 22.04
C LYS A 71 4.46 -5.25 23.34
N PHE A 72 4.26 -4.34 24.28
CA PHE A 72 4.85 -4.41 25.60
C PHE A 72 4.10 -5.43 26.48
N SER A 73 4.69 -5.80 27.62
CA SER A 73 4.09 -6.76 28.58
C SER A 73 2.79 -6.26 29.21
N ASN A 74 2.58 -4.94 29.25
CA ASN A 74 1.34 -4.29 29.66
C ASN A 74 0.29 -4.19 28.54
N LEU A 75 0.51 -4.87 27.40
CA LEU A 75 -0.34 -4.85 26.20
C LEU A 75 -0.38 -3.51 25.45
N GLU A 76 0.44 -2.53 25.82
CA GLU A 76 0.57 -1.30 25.05
C GLU A 76 1.28 -1.58 23.72
N THR A 77 0.80 -0.93 22.67
CA THR A 77 1.39 -1.01 21.33
C THR A 77 2.42 0.09 21.17
N CYS A 78 3.62 -0.27 20.71
CA CYS A 78 4.70 0.63 20.38
C CYS A 78 5.02 0.51 18.89
N VAL A 79 5.15 1.65 18.22
CA VAL A 79 5.50 1.68 16.80
C VAL A 79 6.68 2.62 16.58
N GLU A 80 7.70 2.11 15.90
CA GLU A 80 8.92 2.84 15.55
C GLU A 80 9.08 2.87 14.03
N ILE A 81 9.22 4.07 13.46
CA ILE A 81 9.48 4.26 12.03
C ILE A 81 10.99 4.17 11.80
N GLY A 82 11.42 3.19 11.00
CA GLY A 82 12.83 2.88 10.75
C GLY A 82 13.47 3.68 9.61
N GLU A 83 12.76 4.66 9.05
CA GLU A 83 13.23 5.51 7.95
C GLU A 83 12.78 6.97 8.12
N SER A 84 13.50 7.90 7.50
CA SER A 84 13.11 9.31 7.51
C SER A 84 11.89 9.55 6.63
N VAL A 85 10.88 10.23 7.18
CA VAL A 85 9.63 10.60 6.49
C VAL A 85 9.44 12.11 6.36
N ARG A 86 10.48 12.90 6.63
CA ARG A 86 10.40 14.37 6.68
C ARG A 86 10.11 14.97 5.30
N GLY A 87 9.02 15.71 5.18
CA GLY A 87 8.63 16.35 3.91
C GLY A 87 8.07 15.37 2.85
N GLU A 88 7.91 14.10 3.21
CA GLU A 88 7.39 13.04 2.34
C GLU A 88 5.87 12.94 2.43
N ASP A 89 5.26 12.36 1.40
CA ASP A 89 3.85 11.96 1.41
C ASP A 89 3.72 10.51 1.90
N VAL A 90 3.21 10.34 3.11
CA VAL A 90 3.12 9.05 3.78
C VAL A 90 1.74 8.44 3.63
N TYR A 91 1.69 7.15 3.29
CA TYR A 91 0.48 6.34 3.20
C TYR A 91 0.59 5.19 4.18
N ILE A 92 -0.37 5.07 5.09
CA ILE A 92 -0.42 3.98 6.08
C ILE A 92 -1.56 3.06 5.70
N VAL A 93 -1.26 1.81 5.39
CA VAL A 93 -2.25 0.78 5.07
C VAL A 93 -2.53 -0.02 6.34
N GLN A 94 -3.76 0.08 6.85
CA GLN A 94 -4.23 -0.71 7.98
C GLN A 94 -5.69 -1.10 7.79
N SER A 95 -6.09 -2.26 8.28
CA SER A 95 -7.49 -2.73 8.20
C SER A 95 -8.05 -3.05 9.58
N GLY A 96 -9.33 -2.77 9.82
CA GLY A 96 -10.01 -3.18 11.06
C GLY A 96 -10.50 -4.63 11.05
N SER A 97 -9.63 -5.60 10.76
CA SER A 97 -9.97 -7.04 10.75
C SER A 97 -9.36 -7.78 11.95
N GLY A 98 -10.14 -8.60 12.65
CA GLY A 98 -9.69 -9.29 13.87
C GLY A 98 -9.77 -8.38 15.11
N GLU A 99 -8.62 -8.07 15.72
CA GLU A 99 -8.51 -7.18 16.89
C GLU A 99 -8.68 -5.72 16.50
N VAL A 100 -9.92 -5.30 16.27
CA VAL A 100 -10.29 -3.98 15.73
C VAL A 100 -9.68 -2.83 16.52
N ASN A 101 -9.68 -2.92 17.85
CA ASN A 101 -9.18 -1.87 18.74
C ASN A 101 -7.67 -1.73 18.67
N ASP A 102 -6.95 -2.85 18.72
CA ASP A 102 -5.49 -2.86 18.66
C ASP A 102 -5.01 -2.32 17.31
N ASN A 103 -5.64 -2.76 16.22
CA ASN A 103 -5.31 -2.30 14.87
C ASN A 103 -5.57 -0.80 14.69
N LEU A 104 -6.66 -0.29 15.28
CA LEU A 104 -6.99 1.14 15.26
C LEU A 104 -5.99 1.95 16.09
N MET A 105 -5.66 1.49 17.31
CA MET A 105 -4.68 2.15 18.16
C MET A 105 -3.29 2.17 17.51
N GLU A 106 -2.87 1.06 16.90
CA GLU A 106 -1.63 0.98 16.14
C GLU A 106 -1.59 2.01 15.00
N LEU A 107 -2.68 2.12 14.22
CA LEU A 107 -2.79 3.11 13.15
C LEU A 107 -2.67 4.54 13.68
N LEU A 108 -3.33 4.86 14.79
CA LEU A 108 -3.28 6.19 15.39
C LEU A 108 -1.86 6.53 15.89
N ILE A 109 -1.17 5.55 16.49
CA ILE A 109 0.22 5.70 16.94
C ILE A 109 1.15 5.92 15.74
N MET A 110 0.98 5.17 14.64
CA MET A 110 1.74 5.38 13.41
C MET A 110 1.52 6.78 12.81
N ILE A 111 0.27 7.24 12.75
CA ILE A 111 -0.05 8.59 12.25
C ILE A 111 0.64 9.64 13.13
N ASN A 112 0.59 9.47 14.45
CA ASN A 112 1.24 10.38 15.39
C ASN A 112 2.76 10.38 15.21
N ALA A 113 3.39 9.21 15.07
CA ALA A 113 4.82 9.08 14.81
C ALA A 113 5.23 9.80 13.51
N CYS A 114 4.45 9.64 12.42
CA CYS A 114 4.69 10.33 11.15
C CYS A 114 4.55 11.86 11.28
N LYS A 115 3.57 12.31 12.08
CA LYS A 115 3.33 13.74 12.34
C LYS A 115 4.51 14.36 13.11
N ILE A 116 4.98 13.71 14.16
CA ILE A 116 6.14 14.16 14.95
C ILE A 116 7.41 14.18 14.07
N ALA A 117 7.55 13.18 13.18
CA ALA A 117 8.63 13.11 12.21
C ALA A 117 8.53 14.14 11.06
N SER A 118 7.57 15.06 11.10
CA SER A 118 7.38 16.15 10.12
C SER A 118 7.12 15.67 8.69
N ALA A 119 6.31 14.62 8.53
CA ALA A 119 5.77 14.24 7.22
C ALA A 119 4.94 15.38 6.61
N SER A 120 4.98 15.54 5.28
CA SER A 120 4.21 16.59 4.60
C SER A 120 2.72 16.28 4.59
N ARG A 121 2.36 15.01 4.39
CA ARG A 121 0.99 14.51 4.42
C ARG A 121 0.97 13.09 4.95
N VAL A 122 -0.05 12.75 5.73
CA VAL A 122 -0.26 11.39 6.23
C VAL A 122 -1.64 10.91 5.80
N THR A 123 -1.70 9.91 4.92
CA THR A 123 -2.93 9.36 4.37
C THR A 123 -3.17 7.97 4.95
N ALA A 124 -4.29 7.74 5.63
CA ALA A 124 -4.66 6.41 6.10
C ALA A 124 -5.52 5.70 5.04
N VAL A 125 -5.04 4.57 4.55
CA VAL A 125 -5.77 3.70 3.63
C VAL A 125 -6.40 2.60 4.47
N ILE A 126 -7.72 2.65 4.64
CA ILE A 126 -8.46 1.73 5.51
C ILE A 126 -9.48 0.93 4.68
N PRO A 127 -9.11 -0.24 4.13
CA PRO A 127 -10.01 -1.03 3.29
C PRO A 127 -11.32 -1.39 4.00
N CYS A 128 -11.24 -1.77 5.28
CA CYS A 128 -12.39 -2.05 6.15
C CYS A 128 -12.38 -1.07 7.32
N PHE A 129 -13.28 -0.10 7.30
CA PHE A 129 -13.33 0.95 8.32
C PHE A 129 -13.88 0.41 9.64
N PRO A 130 -13.11 0.49 10.75
CA PRO A 130 -13.56 0.03 12.05
C PRO A 130 -14.74 0.87 12.53
N TYR A 131 -15.68 0.25 13.25
CA TYR A 131 -16.86 0.94 13.81
C TYR A 131 -17.82 1.60 12.81
N ALA A 132 -17.72 1.31 11.50
CA ALA A 132 -18.58 1.89 10.47
C ALA A 132 -20.10 1.73 10.69
N ARG A 133 -20.52 0.76 11.53
CA ARG A 133 -21.94 0.50 11.84
C ARG A 133 -22.50 1.40 12.97
N GLN A 134 -21.66 2.19 13.65
CA GLN A 134 -22.05 3.01 14.80
C GLN A 134 -22.34 4.49 14.45
N ASP A 135 -22.48 4.81 13.16
CA ASP A 135 -22.72 6.18 12.66
C ASP A 135 -24.06 6.79 13.14
N LYS A 136 -25.02 5.97 13.57
CA LYS A 136 -26.33 6.42 14.03
C LYS A 136 -26.44 6.44 15.56
N LYS A 137 -26.92 7.56 16.10
CA LYS A 137 -27.31 7.68 17.51
C LYS A 137 -28.68 7.02 17.72
N ASP A 138 -28.72 5.70 17.84
CA ASP A 138 -29.96 4.95 18.12
C ASP A 138 -30.36 4.98 19.61
N LYS A 139 -30.15 6.11 20.31
CA LYS A 139 -30.54 6.26 21.72
C LYS A 139 -31.28 7.57 21.97
N THR A 140 -32.59 7.51 21.75
CA THR A 140 -33.58 8.34 22.45
C THR A 140 -34.87 7.52 22.58
N ALA A 141 -35.01 6.82 23.70
CA ALA A 141 -36.31 6.40 24.23
C ALA A 141 -36.17 6.22 25.75
N GLY A 142 -36.51 7.26 26.50
CA GLY A 142 -36.46 7.30 27.96
C GLY A 142 -35.88 8.63 28.43
N ASP A 143 -36.73 9.47 29.00
CA ASP A 143 -36.45 10.77 29.65
C ASP A 143 -36.28 11.99 28.73
N GLY A 144 -37.38 12.73 28.59
CA GLY A 144 -37.52 13.98 27.86
C GLY A 144 -36.70 15.14 28.43
N LYS A 145 -35.37 15.06 28.34
CA LYS A 145 -34.49 16.22 28.45
C LYS A 145 -34.11 16.70 27.04
N PRO A 146 -34.16 18.01 26.76
CA PRO A 146 -33.59 18.54 25.52
C PRO A 146 -32.11 18.18 25.51
N VAL A 147 -31.71 17.39 24.52
CA VAL A 147 -30.31 17.07 24.27
C VAL A 147 -29.66 18.38 23.84
N VAL A 148 -28.91 18.99 24.76
CA VAL A 148 -27.97 20.05 24.41
C VAL A 148 -26.97 19.42 23.46
N GLU A 149 -27.03 19.80 22.17
CA GLU A 149 -25.99 19.43 21.23
C GLU A 149 -24.66 19.96 21.80
N PRO A 150 -23.68 19.09 22.11
CA PRO A 150 -22.37 19.59 22.44
C PRO A 150 -21.87 20.31 21.19
N ASN A 151 -21.62 21.61 21.32
CA ASN A 151 -21.00 22.46 20.31
C ASN A 151 -19.56 21.98 20.12
N PHE A 152 -19.41 20.87 19.39
CA PHE A 152 -18.13 20.32 19.01
C PHE A 152 -17.64 21.24 17.88
N LYS A 153 -16.71 22.13 18.21
CA LYS A 153 -15.97 22.89 17.20
C LYS A 153 -15.42 21.86 16.22
N ASN A 154 -15.93 21.90 14.99
CA ASN A 154 -15.50 21.05 13.89
C ASN A 154 -13.99 21.23 13.69
N ASN A 155 -13.20 20.35 14.30
CA ASN A 155 -11.99 19.90 13.65
C ASN A 155 -12.51 19.12 12.45
N ASP A 156 -12.54 19.76 11.28
CA ASP A 156 -13.20 19.33 10.06
C ASP A 156 -12.49 18.08 9.50
N TRP A 157 -12.66 16.93 10.15
CA TRP A 157 -12.15 15.63 9.72
C TRP A 157 -13.01 15.17 8.55
N LYS A 158 -12.62 15.56 7.34
CA LYS A 158 -13.34 15.15 6.13
C LYS A 158 -13.05 13.69 5.80
N PHE A 159 -13.85 12.79 6.39
CA PHE A 159 -13.99 11.41 5.92
C PHE A 159 -14.60 11.43 4.50
N ARG A 160 -13.76 11.40 3.47
CA ARG A 160 -14.25 11.16 2.10
C ARG A 160 -14.41 9.67 1.88
N LEU A 161 -15.61 9.17 2.15
CA LEU A 161 -16.05 7.85 1.71
C LEU A 161 -16.15 7.87 0.18
N TRP A 162 -15.20 7.23 -0.51
CA TRP A 162 -15.38 6.88 -1.93
C TRP A 162 -16.15 5.57 -2.01
N PRO A 163 -17.04 5.38 -3.01
CA PRO A 163 -18.06 4.32 -3.02
C PRO A 163 -17.53 2.88 -2.97
N ASN A 164 -16.22 2.65 -3.10
CA ASN A 164 -15.63 1.30 -3.05
C ASN A 164 -14.34 1.16 -2.21
N ILE A 165 -13.80 2.25 -1.64
CA ILE A 165 -12.62 2.25 -0.75
C ILE A 165 -12.83 3.35 0.30
N CYS A 166 -12.85 2.99 1.57
CA CYS A 166 -12.80 3.96 2.68
C CYS A 166 -11.37 4.54 2.78
N LEU A 167 -11.04 5.50 1.92
CA LEU A 167 -9.81 6.27 2.03
C LEU A 167 -10.03 7.38 3.07
N VAL A 168 -9.50 7.18 4.28
CA VAL A 168 -9.48 8.23 5.30
C VAL A 168 -8.23 9.06 5.07
N ALA A 169 -8.35 10.04 4.17
CA ALA A 169 -7.31 11.04 4.00
C ALA A 169 -7.36 12.02 5.19
N PHE A 170 -6.49 11.83 6.17
CA PHE A 170 -6.24 12.85 7.18
C PHE A 170 -5.45 13.99 6.54
N LYS A 171 -6.11 15.13 6.32
CA LYS A 171 -5.40 16.38 6.09
C LYS A 171 -5.18 17.03 7.45
N LEU A 172 -4.04 16.71 8.07
CA LEU A 172 -3.55 17.40 9.26
C LEU A 172 -2.85 18.70 8.88
#